data_AF-A0A935B0V0-F1
#
_entry.id   AF-A0A935B0V0-F1
#
_cell.length_a   1.000
_cell.length_b   1.000
_cell.length_c   1.000
_cell.angle_alpha   90.00
_cell.angle_beta   90.00
_cell.angle_gamma   90.00
#
_symmetry.space_group_name_H-M   'P 1'
#
loop_
_entity.id
_entity.type
_entity.pdbx_description
1 polymer ?
#
loop_
_entity_poly.entity_id
_entity_poly.type
_entity_poly.pdbx_seq_one_letter_code
_entity_poly.pdbx_strand_id
1 'polypeptide(L)'
;MGHRAGRRVLRAHRRASVRLRHDARRRCPRHHCFNEAGLTLTVHTRFHRDVRYDAPSVIDLGHEIIRTSSTLREALDTARRLGAASTWGLLVSSASERDAVLIEVTGAGVAAVRPDAGSTHLSSTNRYVDPGLRVREVTTSAIFVEDSDSRRAQVEAFAAKHAGGIDTALLEELLGDFGAPGLIDRTDDVVRLSDPSVVSAVSVASIVAEPERRSICVSIGRAPTGCGPYIDIPWAWDGAMGRVDVESQAGPMRGRTHRGEPLSPAQRSLAERLSAATQAMLDREAPHRVRAELDDLCAAAPTEPGFATAAAILAALDGQLDTAAAHLDRALVYEGTPGPRSRALLIRSRVADAAGRPDDARADRAELAAMTDAAAAPARAEADRDERRPFTRRRLALLSPDAMLIDLHR
;
A
#
# COMPACT_ATOMS: atom_id res chain seq x y z
N MET A 1 -41.39 -4.51 -44.37
CA MET A 1 -40.00 -4.35 -43.86
C MET A 1 -40.08 -4.24 -42.34
N GLY A 2 -39.64 -5.29 -41.63
CA GLY A 2 -39.71 -5.36 -40.17
C GLY A 2 -38.42 -4.87 -39.53
N HIS A 3 -38.53 -3.92 -38.60
CA HIS A 3 -37.47 -3.63 -37.64
C HIS A 3 -37.83 -4.26 -36.30
N ARG A 4 -37.21 -5.41 -36.02
CA ARG A 4 -37.14 -5.97 -34.66
C ARG A 4 -36.19 -5.10 -33.84
N ALA A 5 -36.76 -4.21 -33.02
CA ALA A 5 -36.04 -3.60 -31.90
C ALA A 5 -35.77 -4.71 -30.87
N GLY A 6 -34.57 -5.26 -30.89
CA GLY A 6 -34.11 -6.20 -29.86
C GLY A 6 -33.97 -5.46 -28.53
N ARG A 7 -34.97 -5.59 -27.64
CA ARG A 7 -34.79 -5.29 -26.22
C ARG A 7 -33.75 -6.24 -25.65
N ARG A 8 -32.49 -5.80 -25.52
CA ARG A 8 -31.52 -6.47 -24.64
C ARG A 8 -32.05 -6.33 -23.22
N VAL A 9 -32.57 -7.42 -22.67
CA VAL A 9 -32.84 -7.54 -21.24
C VAL A 9 -31.47 -7.50 -20.55
N LEU A 10 -31.11 -6.36 -19.95
CA LEU A 10 -29.97 -6.27 -19.05
C LEU A 10 -30.28 -7.14 -17.83
N ARG A 11 -29.75 -8.36 -17.82
CA ARG A 11 -29.84 -9.24 -16.66
C ARG A 11 -28.93 -8.65 -15.59
N ALA A 12 -29.51 -8.14 -14.50
CA ALA A 12 -28.73 -7.70 -13.35
C ALA A 12 -28.27 -8.95 -12.59
N HIS A 13 -26.97 -9.06 -12.33
CA HIS A 13 -26.41 -10.15 -11.53
C HIS A 13 -26.65 -9.93 -10.04
N ARG A 14 -26.79 -11.03 -9.30
CA ARG A 14 -26.63 -10.99 -7.84
C ARG A 14 -25.18 -10.65 -7.52
N ARG A 15 -24.99 -9.76 -6.55
CA ARG A 15 -23.67 -9.22 -6.17
C ARG A 15 -23.50 -9.24 -4.67
N ALA A 16 -22.26 -9.46 -4.25
CA ALA A 16 -21.84 -9.33 -2.88
C ALA A 16 -20.61 -8.42 -2.82
N SER A 17 -20.38 -7.84 -1.66
CA SER A 17 -19.19 -7.05 -1.38
C SER A 17 -18.83 -7.26 0.06
N VAL A 18 -17.55 -7.33 0.35
CA VAL A 18 -17.08 -7.43 1.73
C VAL A 18 -16.81 -6.02 2.24
N ARG A 19 -17.24 -5.77 3.47
CA ARG A 19 -16.90 -4.56 4.19
C ARG A 19 -16.46 -4.94 5.58
N LEU A 20 -15.18 -4.78 5.87
CA LEU A 20 -14.66 -4.80 7.22
C LEU A 20 -14.96 -3.44 7.86
N ARG A 21 -15.65 -3.45 9.01
CA ARG A 21 -15.92 -2.23 9.80
C ARG A 21 -14.87 -2.16 10.90
N HIS A 22 -14.02 -1.13 10.90
CA HIS A 22 -13.06 -0.94 11.99
C HIS A 22 -13.57 -0.03 13.13
N ASP A 23 -14.62 0.78 12.91
CA ASP A 23 -15.32 1.53 13.96
C ASP A 23 -16.68 2.02 13.41
N ALA A 24 -17.68 2.21 14.28
CA ALA A 24 -19.04 2.62 13.90
C ALA A 24 -19.10 4.02 13.25
N ARG A 25 -18.03 4.82 13.35
CA ARG A 25 -18.00 6.23 12.95
C ARG A 25 -17.37 6.52 11.59
N ARG A 26 -16.66 5.58 10.97
CA ARG A 26 -15.98 5.82 9.68
C ARG A 26 -16.48 4.88 8.59
N ARG A 27 -17.24 5.43 7.64
CA ARG A 27 -17.74 4.71 6.45
C ARG A 27 -16.64 4.70 5.37
N CYS A 28 -15.72 3.74 5.41
CA CYS A 28 -14.87 3.51 4.24
C CYS A 28 -15.70 2.83 3.11
N PRO A 29 -15.61 3.27 1.85
CA PRO A 29 -16.33 2.65 0.73
C PRO A 29 -16.04 1.15 0.56
N ARG A 30 -16.89 0.42 -0.17
CA ARG A 30 -16.71 -1.01 -0.45
C ARG A 30 -15.53 -1.16 -1.43
N HIS A 31 -14.38 -1.69 -0.98
CA HIS A 31 -13.15 -1.78 -1.78
C HIS A 31 -12.99 -3.09 -2.57
N HIS A 32 -13.73 -4.14 -2.19
CA HIS A 32 -13.66 -5.47 -2.82
C HIS A 32 -15.06 -6.01 -3.10
N CYS A 33 -15.31 -6.43 -4.33
CA CYS A 33 -16.63 -6.88 -4.80
C CYS A 33 -16.52 -8.13 -5.66
N PHE A 34 -17.56 -8.96 -5.69
CA PHE A 34 -17.65 -10.15 -6.54
C PHE A 34 -19.11 -10.47 -6.91
N ASN A 35 -19.31 -11.27 -7.95
CA ASN A 35 -20.64 -11.65 -8.43
C ASN A 35 -20.79 -13.16 -8.72
N GLU A 36 -22.03 -13.55 -9.01
CA GLU A 36 -22.41 -14.92 -9.33
C GLU A 36 -21.74 -15.50 -10.59
N ALA A 37 -21.23 -14.64 -11.47
CA ALA A 37 -20.49 -15.05 -12.67
C ALA A 37 -19.03 -15.43 -12.36
N GLY A 38 -18.58 -15.27 -11.11
CA GLY A 38 -17.20 -15.55 -10.71
C GLY A 38 -16.23 -14.42 -11.03
N LEU A 39 -16.73 -13.19 -11.27
CA LEU A 39 -15.88 -12.01 -11.33
C LEU A 39 -15.52 -11.54 -9.93
N THR A 40 -14.25 -11.16 -9.72
CA THR A 40 -13.82 -10.41 -8.53
C THR A 40 -13.20 -9.09 -8.95
N LEU A 41 -13.35 -8.07 -8.11
CA LEU A 41 -12.86 -6.73 -8.36
C LEU A 41 -12.23 -6.17 -7.09
N THR A 42 -11.01 -5.65 -7.24
CA THR A 42 -10.28 -4.90 -6.20
C THR A 42 -9.86 -3.53 -6.74
N VAL A 43 -9.85 -2.52 -5.86
CA VAL A 43 -9.54 -1.14 -6.25
C VAL A 43 -8.20 -0.69 -5.69
N HIS A 44 -7.41 0.01 -6.51
CA HIS A 44 -6.12 0.55 -6.15
C HIS A 44 -6.12 2.07 -6.37
N THR A 45 -5.88 2.82 -5.30
CA THR A 45 -5.79 4.29 -5.35
C THR A 45 -4.64 4.71 -6.23
N ARG A 46 -4.87 5.69 -7.11
CA ARG A 46 -3.86 6.32 -7.95
C ARG A 46 -4.14 7.80 -8.04
N PHE A 47 -3.14 8.62 -8.34
CA PHE A 47 -3.36 10.06 -8.51
C PHE A 47 -2.98 10.48 -9.92
N HIS A 48 -3.79 11.34 -10.52
CA HIS A 48 -3.60 11.82 -11.88
C HIS A 48 -4.12 13.25 -12.00
N ARG A 49 -3.58 14.02 -12.95
CA ARG A 49 -4.01 15.41 -13.18
C ARG A 49 -5.38 15.54 -13.83
N ASP A 50 -5.88 14.46 -14.41
CA ASP A 50 -7.13 14.46 -15.17
C ASP A 50 -8.29 14.01 -14.29
N VAL A 51 -9.20 14.94 -14.03
CA VAL A 51 -10.42 14.75 -13.24
C VAL A 51 -11.64 15.17 -14.06
N ARG A 52 -12.78 14.54 -13.79
CA ARG A 52 -14.08 14.90 -14.39
C ARG A 52 -15.12 15.05 -13.29
N TYR A 53 -15.92 16.10 -13.38
CA TYR A 53 -16.95 16.38 -12.37
C TYR A 53 -18.34 15.86 -12.77
N ASP A 54 -18.49 15.41 -14.02
CA ASP A 54 -19.75 14.94 -14.63
C ASP A 54 -19.83 13.40 -14.78
N ALA A 55 -18.81 12.69 -14.29
CA ALA A 55 -18.68 11.23 -14.40
C ALA A 55 -18.99 10.53 -13.06
N PRO A 56 -19.29 9.22 -13.05
CA PRO A 56 -19.54 8.50 -11.80
C PRO A 56 -18.29 8.39 -10.93
N SER A 57 -18.48 8.25 -9.62
CA SER A 57 -17.38 7.90 -8.71
C SER A 57 -16.83 6.52 -9.04
N VAL A 58 -15.56 6.23 -8.70
CA VAL A 58 -15.00 4.88 -8.93
C VAL A 58 -15.79 3.78 -8.22
N ILE A 59 -16.40 4.10 -7.08
CA ILE A 59 -17.15 3.13 -6.28
C ILE A 59 -18.41 2.75 -7.03
N ASP A 60 -19.10 3.74 -7.61
CA ASP A 60 -20.28 3.51 -8.44
C ASP A 60 -19.90 2.74 -9.70
N LEU A 61 -18.76 3.07 -10.31
CA LEU A 61 -18.23 2.35 -11.46
C LEU A 61 -17.96 0.87 -11.15
N GLY A 62 -17.25 0.58 -10.06
CA GLY A 62 -16.94 -0.80 -9.63
C GLY A 62 -18.21 -1.59 -9.30
N HIS A 63 -19.18 -0.96 -8.62
CA HIS A 63 -20.48 -1.57 -8.38
C HIS A 63 -21.26 -1.87 -9.64
N GLU A 64 -21.17 -1.01 -10.65
CA GLU A 64 -21.86 -1.15 -11.92
C GLU A 64 -21.24 -2.27 -12.79
N ILE A 65 -19.90 -2.36 -12.81
CA ILE A 65 -19.16 -3.48 -13.42
C ILE A 65 -19.65 -4.80 -12.83
N ILE A 66 -19.56 -4.96 -11.50
CA ILE A 66 -19.93 -6.20 -10.82
C ILE A 66 -21.43 -6.54 -10.99
N ARG A 67 -22.29 -5.53 -11.11
CA ARG A 67 -23.74 -5.71 -11.31
C ARG A 67 -24.11 -6.19 -12.71
N THR A 68 -23.35 -5.79 -13.73
CA THR A 68 -23.79 -5.91 -15.14
C THR A 68 -22.90 -6.78 -16.02
N SER A 69 -21.72 -7.16 -15.55
CA SER A 69 -20.75 -7.93 -16.33
C SER A 69 -20.66 -9.38 -15.88
N SER A 70 -20.61 -10.29 -16.85
CA SER A 70 -20.28 -11.71 -16.68
C SER A 70 -18.86 -12.04 -17.16
N THR A 71 -18.24 -11.14 -17.93
CA THR A 71 -16.92 -11.35 -18.56
C THR A 71 -16.00 -10.15 -18.38
N LEU A 72 -14.68 -10.36 -18.51
CA LEU A 72 -13.69 -9.27 -18.47
C LEU A 72 -13.93 -8.23 -19.58
N ARG A 73 -14.36 -8.68 -20.77
CA ARG A 73 -14.72 -7.78 -21.87
C ARG A 73 -15.88 -6.86 -21.51
N GLU A 74 -16.94 -7.41 -20.92
CA GLU A 74 -18.11 -6.61 -20.50
C GLU A 74 -17.76 -5.62 -19.38
N ALA A 75 -16.85 -6.01 -18.47
CA ALA A 75 -16.33 -5.12 -17.44
C ALA A 75 -15.61 -3.91 -18.06
N LEU A 76 -14.73 -4.15 -19.03
CA LEU A 76 -14.03 -3.10 -19.77
C LEU A 76 -14.96 -2.22 -20.61
N ASP A 77 -15.93 -2.82 -21.30
CA ASP A 77 -16.93 -2.08 -22.09
C ASP A 77 -17.78 -1.18 -21.18
N THR A 78 -18.10 -1.64 -19.98
CA THR A 78 -18.79 -0.85 -18.95
C THR A 78 -17.92 0.30 -18.45
N ALA A 79 -16.64 0.05 -18.17
CA ALA A 79 -15.70 1.10 -17.78
C ALA A 79 -15.55 2.19 -18.83
N ARG A 80 -15.36 1.80 -20.10
CA ARG A 80 -15.23 2.74 -21.23
C ARG A 80 -16.49 3.55 -21.48
N ARG A 81 -17.66 2.92 -21.37
CA ARG A 81 -18.95 3.58 -21.59
C ARG A 81 -19.23 4.65 -20.54
N LEU A 82 -18.90 4.38 -19.28
CA LEU A 82 -19.26 5.26 -18.15
C LEU A 82 -18.16 6.26 -17.81
N GLY A 83 -16.89 5.92 -18.02
CA GLY A 83 -15.76 6.68 -17.52
C GLY A 83 -15.71 6.72 -15.99
N ALA A 84 -14.86 7.60 -15.44
CA ALA A 84 -14.77 7.85 -14.00
C ALA A 84 -14.49 9.33 -13.72
N ALA A 85 -15.00 9.83 -12.60
CA ALA A 85 -14.69 11.17 -12.10
C ALA A 85 -13.26 11.28 -11.54
N SER A 86 -12.76 10.16 -11.02
CA SER A 86 -11.53 10.05 -10.25
C SER A 86 -10.61 8.96 -10.78
N THR A 87 -9.40 8.88 -10.20
CA THR A 87 -8.25 8.20 -10.77
C THR A 87 -7.92 6.91 -10.02
N TRP A 88 -8.05 5.75 -10.66
CA TRP A 88 -7.96 4.45 -9.98
C TRP A 88 -7.49 3.34 -10.91
N GLY A 89 -6.96 2.26 -10.33
CA GLY A 89 -6.85 0.95 -10.97
C GLY A 89 -7.95 0.02 -10.44
N LEU A 90 -8.65 -0.66 -11.34
CA LEU A 90 -9.65 -1.68 -11.01
C LEU A 90 -9.10 -3.03 -11.50
N LEU A 91 -8.55 -3.85 -10.61
CA LEU A 91 -8.09 -5.18 -10.96
C LEU A 91 -9.28 -6.14 -10.93
N VAL A 92 -9.64 -6.68 -12.09
CA VAL A 92 -10.78 -7.59 -12.28
C VAL A 92 -10.26 -8.95 -12.70
N SER A 93 -10.63 -10.01 -11.99
CA SER A 93 -10.34 -11.40 -12.38
C SER A 93 -11.63 -12.16 -12.68
N SER A 94 -11.52 -13.18 -13.54
CA SER A 94 -12.64 -14.02 -13.97
C SER A 94 -12.27 -15.49 -13.83
N ALA A 95 -12.99 -16.23 -12.98
CA ALA A 95 -12.76 -17.65 -12.83
C ALA A 95 -13.16 -18.46 -14.07
N SER A 96 -14.20 -18.03 -14.80
CA SER A 96 -14.65 -18.73 -16.01
C SER A 96 -13.67 -18.55 -17.18
N GLU A 97 -13.07 -17.35 -17.30
CA GLU A 97 -12.09 -17.05 -18.34
C GLU A 97 -10.65 -17.44 -17.93
N ARG A 98 -10.40 -17.70 -16.64
CA ARG A 98 -9.08 -17.96 -16.06
C ARG A 98 -8.06 -16.89 -16.43
N ASP A 99 -8.51 -15.63 -16.38
CA ASP A 99 -7.74 -14.46 -16.80
C ASP A 99 -8.08 -13.26 -15.90
N ALA A 100 -7.30 -12.19 -16.02
CA ALA A 100 -7.52 -10.93 -15.32
C ALA A 100 -7.24 -9.73 -16.23
N VAL A 101 -7.83 -8.59 -15.88
CA VAL A 101 -7.56 -7.30 -16.50
C VAL A 101 -7.47 -6.22 -15.43
N LEU A 102 -6.46 -5.38 -15.53
CA LEU A 102 -6.36 -4.15 -14.78
C LEU A 102 -6.95 -3.03 -15.65
N ILE A 103 -8.08 -2.48 -15.22
CA ILE A 103 -8.73 -1.35 -15.87
C ILE A 103 -8.24 -0.08 -15.17
N GLU A 104 -7.42 0.69 -15.87
CA GLU A 104 -6.90 1.96 -15.37
C GLU A 104 -7.80 3.10 -15.85
N VAL A 105 -8.28 3.92 -14.91
CA VAL A 105 -9.24 4.98 -15.21
C VAL A 105 -8.72 6.34 -14.74
N THR A 106 -8.92 7.35 -15.57
CA THR A 106 -8.73 8.78 -15.25
C THR A 106 -9.96 9.56 -15.68
N GLY A 107 -10.01 10.87 -15.39
CA GLY A 107 -11.00 11.74 -16.01
C GLY A 107 -10.89 11.75 -17.54
N ALA A 108 -9.70 11.59 -18.12
CA ALA A 108 -9.53 11.70 -19.57
C ALA A 108 -9.74 10.39 -20.32
N GLY A 109 -9.59 9.22 -19.69
CA GLY A 109 -9.61 7.96 -20.42
C GLY A 109 -9.62 6.70 -19.57
N VAL A 110 -9.75 5.58 -20.28
CA VAL A 110 -9.76 4.22 -19.73
C VAL A 110 -8.79 3.36 -20.52
N ALA A 111 -7.82 2.77 -19.85
CA ALA A 111 -6.88 1.81 -20.42
C ALA A 111 -7.10 0.41 -19.82
N ALA A 112 -6.70 -0.61 -20.58
CA ALA A 112 -6.75 -1.99 -20.15
C ALA A 112 -5.34 -2.56 -20.18
N VAL A 113 -4.89 -3.07 -19.05
CA VAL A 113 -3.61 -3.74 -18.88
C VAL A 113 -3.91 -5.22 -18.65
N ARG A 114 -3.26 -6.07 -19.44
CA ARG A 114 -3.41 -7.52 -19.42
C ARG A 114 -2.12 -8.16 -18.91
N PRO A 115 -2.15 -9.44 -18.48
CA PRO A 115 -0.93 -10.19 -18.25
C PRO A 115 0.00 -10.12 -19.48
N ASP A 116 1.31 -10.02 -19.24
CA ASP A 116 2.29 -10.12 -20.30
C ASP A 116 2.23 -11.51 -20.98
N ALA A 117 2.68 -11.58 -22.24
CA ALA A 117 2.71 -12.84 -22.97
C ALA A 117 3.58 -13.87 -22.21
N GLY A 118 2.97 -15.01 -21.86
CA GLY A 118 3.63 -16.07 -21.09
C GLY A 118 3.59 -15.89 -19.57
N SER A 119 3.05 -14.77 -19.05
CA SER A 119 2.77 -14.62 -17.63
C SER A 119 1.56 -15.45 -17.22
N THR A 120 1.61 -16.03 -16.02
CA THR A 120 0.49 -16.77 -15.40
C THR A 120 -0.30 -15.91 -14.42
N HIS A 121 0.11 -14.66 -14.18
CA HIS A 121 -0.53 -13.75 -13.24
C HIS A 121 -0.52 -12.29 -13.73
N LEU A 122 -1.32 -11.47 -13.08
CA LEU A 122 -1.32 -10.01 -13.21
C LEU A 122 -1.26 -9.40 -11.80
N SER A 123 -0.25 -8.58 -11.54
CA SER A 123 -0.11 -7.85 -10.28
C SER A 123 -0.42 -6.36 -10.48
N SER A 124 -0.87 -5.70 -9.41
CA SER A 124 -1.04 -4.24 -9.42
C SER A 124 -0.84 -3.65 -8.03
N THR A 125 -0.31 -2.42 -8.02
CA THR A 125 -0.18 -1.58 -6.84
C THR A 125 -0.77 -0.19 -7.16
N ASN A 126 -0.18 0.89 -6.63
CA ASN A 126 -0.75 2.24 -6.67
C ASN A 126 -0.16 3.12 -7.78
N ARG A 127 0.55 2.53 -8.75
CA ARG A 127 1.11 3.22 -9.92
C ARG A 127 0.41 2.86 -11.22
N TYR A 128 0.35 3.79 -12.17
CA TYR A 128 -0.08 3.49 -13.54
C TYR A 128 0.92 2.57 -14.27
N VAL A 129 0.39 1.55 -14.93
CA VAL A 129 1.12 0.62 -15.78
C VAL A 129 0.97 1.03 -17.25
N ASP A 130 -0.20 1.52 -17.67
CA ASP A 130 -0.38 2.04 -19.02
C ASP A 130 0.51 3.27 -19.25
N PRO A 131 1.39 3.26 -20.27
CA PRO A 131 2.34 4.34 -20.49
C PRO A 131 1.65 5.66 -20.87
N GLY A 132 0.48 5.62 -21.52
CA GLY A 132 -0.27 6.80 -21.91
C GLY A 132 -0.86 7.52 -20.69
N LEU A 133 -1.47 6.77 -19.77
CA LEU A 133 -1.99 7.31 -18.52
C LEU A 133 -0.87 7.66 -17.52
N ARG A 134 0.29 7.00 -17.58
CA ARG A 134 1.41 7.30 -16.67
C ARG A 134 2.00 8.70 -16.87
N VAL A 135 1.89 9.30 -18.06
CA VAL A 135 2.48 10.62 -18.38
C VAL A 135 2.01 11.74 -17.44
N ARG A 136 0.75 11.69 -17.01
CA ARG A 136 0.13 12.73 -16.16
C ARG A 136 -0.22 12.21 -14.76
N GLU A 137 0.40 11.10 -14.38
CA GLU A 137 0.37 10.58 -13.01
C GLU A 137 0.93 11.63 -12.05
N VAL A 138 0.25 11.77 -10.91
CA VAL A 138 0.74 12.57 -9.78
C VAL A 138 1.24 11.58 -8.74
N THR A 139 2.43 11.81 -8.21
CA THR A 139 2.98 11.01 -7.12
C THR A 139 3.01 11.88 -5.88
N THR A 140 2.49 11.36 -4.77
CA THR A 140 2.36 12.14 -3.53
C THR A 140 3.69 12.34 -2.83
N SER A 141 4.65 11.43 -2.96
CA SER A 141 6.04 11.63 -2.55
C SER A 141 6.98 10.67 -3.31
N ALA A 142 8.30 10.84 -3.15
CA ALA A 142 9.26 9.86 -3.66
C ALA A 142 9.12 8.50 -2.97
N ILE A 143 8.74 8.50 -1.68
CA ILE A 143 8.54 7.26 -0.92
C ILE A 143 7.30 6.52 -1.44
N PHE A 144 6.27 7.23 -1.92
CA PHE A 144 5.09 6.59 -2.53
C PHE A 144 5.45 5.76 -3.75
N VAL A 145 6.36 6.31 -4.57
CA VAL A 145 6.87 5.62 -5.75
C VAL A 145 7.63 4.37 -5.35
N GLU A 146 8.59 4.51 -4.44
CA GLU A 146 9.40 3.40 -3.96
C GLU A 146 8.55 2.30 -3.31
N ASP A 147 7.63 2.66 -2.43
CA ASP A 147 6.72 1.71 -1.79
C ASP A 147 5.90 0.92 -2.82
N SER A 148 5.26 1.63 -3.74
CA SER A 148 4.39 0.99 -4.72
C SER A 148 5.18 0.10 -5.71
N ASP A 149 6.39 0.50 -6.07
CA ASP A 149 7.25 -0.28 -6.97
C ASP A 149 7.88 -1.48 -6.24
N SER A 150 8.32 -1.33 -5.00
CA SER A 150 8.85 -2.41 -4.15
C SER A 150 7.81 -3.48 -3.85
N ARG A 151 6.57 -3.09 -3.51
CA ARG A 151 5.45 -4.03 -3.32
C ARG A 151 5.15 -4.82 -4.59
N ARG A 152 5.19 -4.17 -5.75
CA ARG A 152 5.00 -4.86 -7.03
C ARG A 152 6.14 -5.85 -7.28
N ALA A 153 7.40 -5.44 -7.08
CA ALA A 153 8.55 -6.32 -7.22
C ALA A 153 8.49 -7.53 -6.28
N GLN A 154 8.00 -7.37 -5.05
CA GLN A 154 7.79 -8.48 -4.11
C GLN A 154 6.74 -9.48 -4.63
N VAL A 155 5.59 -8.98 -5.12
CA VAL A 155 4.54 -9.85 -5.69
C VAL A 155 5.07 -10.60 -6.92
N GLU A 156 5.82 -9.94 -7.80
CA GLU A 156 6.44 -10.58 -8.96
C GLU A 156 7.47 -11.65 -8.54
N ALA A 157 8.34 -11.34 -7.57
CA ALA A 157 9.32 -12.29 -7.05
C ALA A 157 8.65 -13.50 -6.38
N PHE A 158 7.55 -13.27 -5.66
CA PHE A 158 6.74 -14.31 -5.06
C PHE A 158 6.12 -15.22 -6.13
N ALA A 159 5.48 -14.64 -7.15
CA ALA A 159 4.90 -15.42 -8.24
C ALA A 159 5.95 -16.25 -9.00
N ALA A 160 7.13 -15.66 -9.26
CA ALA A 160 8.24 -16.37 -9.88
C ALA A 160 8.75 -17.56 -9.03
N LYS A 161 8.88 -17.38 -7.71
CA LYS A 161 9.27 -18.44 -6.77
C LYS A 161 8.25 -19.59 -6.73
N HIS A 162 6.98 -19.27 -6.95
CA HIS A 162 5.85 -20.19 -6.88
C HIS A 162 5.25 -20.50 -8.26
N ALA A 163 6.08 -20.53 -9.31
CA ALA A 163 5.64 -20.80 -10.69
C ALA A 163 4.92 -22.17 -10.88
N GLY A 164 5.08 -23.09 -9.93
CA GLY A 164 4.34 -24.37 -9.89
C GLY A 164 2.88 -24.26 -9.45
N GLY A 165 2.44 -23.06 -9.04
CA GLY A 165 1.08 -22.79 -8.55
C GLY A 165 1.10 -22.04 -7.22
N ILE A 166 0.10 -21.18 -7.05
CA ILE A 166 -0.12 -20.41 -5.82
C ILE A 166 -1.49 -20.80 -5.29
N ASP A 167 -1.51 -21.36 -4.08
CA ASP A 167 -2.75 -21.67 -3.38
C ASP A 167 -3.16 -20.54 -2.43
N THR A 168 -4.32 -20.71 -1.79
CA THR A 168 -4.89 -19.74 -0.86
C THR A 168 -4.01 -19.50 0.35
N ALA A 169 -3.42 -20.54 0.94
CA ALA A 169 -2.55 -20.39 2.11
C ALA A 169 -1.31 -19.56 1.77
N LEU A 170 -0.73 -19.76 0.58
CA LEU A 170 0.38 -18.97 0.06
C LEU A 170 -0.01 -17.50 -0.16
N LEU A 171 -1.21 -17.22 -0.68
CA LEU A 171 -1.70 -15.83 -0.81
C LEU A 171 -1.95 -15.17 0.55
N GLU A 172 -2.52 -15.89 1.52
CA GLU A 172 -2.70 -15.41 2.89
C GLU A 172 -1.36 -15.05 3.55
N GLU A 173 -0.32 -15.87 3.32
CA GLU A 173 1.03 -15.58 3.80
C GLU A 173 1.63 -14.34 3.14
N LEU A 174 1.51 -14.21 1.81
CA LEU A 174 1.99 -13.03 1.07
C LEU A 174 1.37 -11.74 1.59
N LEU A 175 0.08 -11.74 1.91
CA LEU A 175 -0.62 -10.55 2.42
C LEU A 175 -0.15 -10.08 3.81
N GLY A 176 0.57 -10.93 4.56
CA GLY A 176 1.17 -10.62 5.86
C GLY A 176 2.70 -10.62 5.86
N ASP A 177 3.34 -10.60 4.68
CA ASP A 177 4.80 -10.72 4.53
C ASP A 177 5.49 -9.35 4.60
N PHE A 178 6.34 -9.16 5.62
CA PHE A 178 7.21 -7.98 5.79
C PHE A 178 8.48 -8.04 4.93
N GLY A 179 8.67 -9.08 4.11
CA GLY A 179 9.77 -9.16 3.15
C GLY A 179 9.71 -8.09 2.07
N ALA A 180 10.85 -7.84 1.43
CA ALA A 180 10.93 -7.12 0.17
C ALA A 180 12.23 -7.50 -0.56
N PRO A 181 12.23 -7.55 -1.90
CA PRO A 181 13.46 -7.76 -2.66
C PRO A 181 14.49 -6.65 -2.40
N GLY A 182 15.75 -7.04 -2.20
CA GLY A 182 16.86 -6.08 -2.11
C GLY A 182 17.02 -5.36 -0.77
N LEU A 183 16.35 -5.80 0.29
CA LEU A 183 16.63 -5.32 1.64
C LEU A 183 18.06 -5.69 2.06
N ILE A 184 18.78 -4.72 2.63
CA ILE A 184 20.15 -4.90 3.10
C ILE A 184 20.22 -4.51 4.57
N ASP A 185 20.51 -5.50 5.41
CA ASP A 185 20.77 -5.31 6.83
C ASP A 185 22.26 -5.17 7.08
N ARG A 186 22.65 -4.24 7.97
CA ARG A 186 24.06 -4.10 8.37
C ARG A 186 24.48 -5.07 9.46
N THR A 187 23.51 -5.69 10.13
CA THR A 187 23.71 -6.70 11.18
C THR A 187 22.63 -7.78 11.07
N ASP A 188 22.90 -8.98 11.61
CA ASP A 188 21.98 -10.11 11.46
C ASP A 188 20.72 -9.99 12.34
N ASP A 189 20.79 -9.20 13.41
CA ASP A 189 19.73 -9.00 14.42
C ASP A 189 18.73 -7.89 14.09
N VAL A 190 18.79 -7.33 12.88
CA VAL A 190 17.81 -6.34 12.40
C VAL A 190 16.41 -6.96 12.37
N VAL A 191 15.44 -6.21 12.88
CA VAL A 191 14.00 -6.49 12.75
C VAL A 191 13.45 -5.49 11.74
N ARG A 192 12.58 -5.92 10.81
CA ARG A 192 11.87 -5.03 9.88
C ARG A 192 10.37 -5.27 9.97
N LEU A 193 9.65 -4.23 10.37
CA LEU A 193 8.19 -4.21 10.52
C LEU A 193 7.56 -2.95 9.90
N SER A 194 8.36 -2.07 9.31
CA SER A 194 7.91 -0.78 8.78
C SER A 194 8.41 -0.44 7.36
N ASP A 195 9.17 -1.33 6.73
CA ASP A 195 9.69 -1.14 5.38
C ASP A 195 8.65 -1.35 4.28
N PRO A 196 8.92 -0.84 3.05
CA PRO A 196 8.14 -1.14 1.86
C PRO A 196 7.93 -2.66 1.67
N SER A 197 6.74 -3.15 1.98
CA SER A 197 6.38 -4.56 1.90
C SER A 197 4.90 -4.69 1.56
N VAL A 198 4.46 -5.87 1.09
CA VAL A 198 3.05 -6.11 0.73
C VAL A 198 2.12 -5.76 1.89
N VAL A 199 2.53 -6.05 3.12
CA VAL A 199 1.82 -5.62 4.33
C VAL A 199 2.19 -4.18 4.70
N SER A 200 1.20 -3.28 4.67
CA SER A 200 1.37 -1.91 5.16
C SER A 200 0.86 -1.81 6.60
N ALA A 201 1.44 -0.90 7.40
CA ALA A 201 0.94 -0.56 8.74
C ALA A 201 -0.55 -0.20 8.75
N VAL A 202 -1.10 0.31 7.64
CA VAL A 202 -2.51 0.65 7.49
C VAL A 202 -3.28 -0.32 6.60
N SER A 203 -2.80 -1.56 6.46
CA SER A 203 -3.58 -2.66 5.86
C SER A 203 -4.78 -2.99 6.76
N VAL A 204 -5.93 -2.39 6.45
CA VAL A 204 -7.19 -2.55 7.20
C VAL A 204 -8.10 -3.66 6.66
N ALA A 205 -7.73 -4.27 5.53
CA ALA A 205 -8.44 -5.39 4.92
C ALA A 205 -7.47 -6.28 4.13
N SER A 206 -7.60 -7.59 4.30
CA SER A 206 -6.85 -8.60 3.56
C SER A 206 -7.81 -9.72 3.17
N ILE A 207 -7.91 -10.00 1.87
CA ILE A 207 -8.89 -10.92 1.31
C ILE A 207 -8.21 -11.76 0.22
N VAL A 208 -8.43 -13.06 0.27
CA VAL A 208 -8.16 -13.99 -0.83
C VAL A 208 -9.51 -14.45 -1.39
N ALA A 209 -9.65 -14.52 -2.71
CA ALA A 209 -10.88 -14.98 -3.33
C ALA A 209 -10.62 -16.26 -4.12
N GLU A 210 -11.49 -17.26 -3.91
CA GLU A 210 -11.52 -18.52 -4.65
C GLU A 210 -12.89 -18.66 -5.35
N PRO A 211 -13.10 -17.99 -6.49
CA PRO A 211 -14.42 -17.96 -7.11
C PRO A 211 -14.84 -19.34 -7.65
N GLU A 212 -13.89 -20.20 -8.02
CA GLU A 212 -14.15 -21.59 -8.41
C GLU A 212 -14.73 -22.41 -7.24
N ARG A 213 -14.31 -22.13 -6.01
CA ARG A 213 -14.89 -22.71 -4.77
C ARG A 213 -16.09 -21.93 -4.24
N ARG A 214 -16.42 -20.79 -4.87
CA ARG A 214 -17.44 -19.84 -4.39
C ARG A 214 -17.16 -19.44 -2.94
N SER A 215 -15.92 -19.05 -2.64
CA SER A 215 -15.55 -18.60 -1.31
C SER A 215 -14.57 -17.44 -1.37
N ILE A 216 -14.52 -16.70 -0.27
CA ILE A 216 -13.43 -15.77 0.06
C ILE A 216 -12.87 -16.16 1.42
N CYS A 217 -11.59 -15.92 1.60
CA CYS A 217 -10.91 -15.98 2.89
C CYS A 217 -10.67 -14.53 3.31
N VAL A 218 -11.18 -14.13 4.46
CA VAL A 218 -11.08 -12.75 4.96
C VAL A 218 -10.30 -12.77 6.27
N SER A 219 -9.25 -11.96 6.32
CA SER A 219 -8.53 -11.81 7.59
C SER A 219 -9.36 -11.04 8.60
N ILE A 220 -9.34 -11.51 9.84
CA ILE A 220 -9.98 -10.88 11.01
C ILE A 220 -8.92 -10.40 12.00
N GLY A 221 -9.31 -9.53 12.93
CA GLY A 221 -8.41 -8.99 13.95
C GLY A 221 -7.98 -7.55 13.68
N ARG A 222 -6.89 -7.13 14.34
CA ARG A 222 -6.38 -5.76 14.29
C ARG A 222 -5.50 -5.55 13.06
N ALA A 223 -5.41 -4.31 12.61
CA ALA A 223 -4.43 -3.94 11.60
C ALA A 223 -2.99 -4.08 12.14
N PRO A 224 -2.01 -4.48 11.30
CA PRO A 224 -2.17 -4.83 9.89
C PRO A 224 -2.88 -6.19 9.71
N THR A 225 -4.01 -6.19 9.01
CA THR A 225 -4.91 -7.35 8.98
C THR A 225 -4.28 -8.55 8.29
N GLY A 226 -3.31 -8.38 7.40
CA GLY A 226 -2.63 -9.49 6.73
C GLY A 226 -1.95 -10.46 7.70
N CYS A 227 -1.64 -10.00 8.93
CA CYS A 227 -1.07 -10.83 9.97
C CYS A 227 -2.15 -11.59 10.78
N GLY A 228 -3.42 -11.21 10.71
CA GLY A 228 -4.51 -11.88 11.43
C GLY A 228 -4.77 -13.32 10.99
N PRO A 229 -5.63 -14.05 11.71
CA PRO A 229 -6.17 -15.31 11.21
C PRO A 229 -7.23 -15.03 10.14
N TYR A 230 -7.40 -15.97 9.21
CA TYR A 230 -8.41 -15.88 8.15
C TYR A 230 -9.62 -16.72 8.50
N ILE A 231 -10.81 -16.26 8.07
CA ILE A 231 -12.04 -17.04 8.09
C ILE A 231 -12.53 -17.26 6.66
N ASP A 232 -13.05 -18.45 6.41
CA ASP A 232 -13.70 -18.77 5.15
C ASP A 232 -15.15 -18.27 5.16
N ILE A 233 -15.53 -17.56 4.11
CA ILE A 233 -16.89 -17.09 3.87
C ILE A 233 -17.38 -17.67 2.54
N PRO A 234 -18.31 -18.63 2.55
CA PRO A 234 -18.91 -19.16 1.34
C PRO A 234 -19.83 -18.13 0.67
N TRP A 235 -19.93 -18.18 -0.64
CA TRP A 235 -20.82 -17.35 -1.44
C TRP A 235 -22.09 -18.14 -1.74
N ALA A 236 -23.17 -17.77 -1.07
CA ALA A 236 -24.50 -18.23 -1.42
C ALA A 236 -25.22 -17.13 -2.19
N TRP A 237 -25.66 -17.46 -3.40
CA TRP A 237 -26.49 -16.56 -4.20
C TRP A 237 -27.98 -16.83 -3.99
N ASP A 238 -28.31 -17.89 -3.26
CA ASP A 238 -29.67 -18.32 -2.96
C ASP A 238 -30.19 -17.60 -1.70
N GLY A 239 -31.50 -17.35 -1.64
CA GLY A 239 -32.12 -16.68 -0.49
C GLY A 239 -32.31 -15.16 -0.64
N ALA A 240 -32.76 -14.55 0.47
CA ALA A 240 -33.09 -13.13 0.53
C ALA A 240 -31.82 -12.27 0.66
N MET A 241 -31.81 -11.11 -0.01
CA MET A 241 -30.74 -10.14 0.17
C MET A 241 -30.76 -9.58 1.59
N GLY A 242 -29.63 -9.61 2.29
CA GLY A 242 -29.55 -9.10 3.66
C GLY A 242 -28.19 -9.30 4.30
N ARG A 243 -28.14 -9.05 5.61
CA ARG A 243 -27.00 -9.43 6.45
C ARG A 243 -27.15 -10.92 6.79
N VAL A 244 -26.06 -11.66 6.63
CA VAL A 244 -25.96 -13.08 7.01
C VAL A 244 -24.90 -13.18 8.07
N ASP A 245 -25.21 -13.81 9.20
CA ASP A 245 -24.20 -14.16 10.18
C ASP A 245 -23.50 -15.44 9.71
N VAL A 246 -22.16 -15.42 9.73
CA VAL A 246 -21.33 -16.51 9.21
C VAL A 246 -20.67 -17.18 10.40
N GLU A 247 -21.03 -18.44 10.66
CA GLU A 247 -20.28 -19.31 11.56
C GLU A 247 -19.07 -19.85 10.80
N SER A 248 -17.88 -19.43 11.19
CA SER A 248 -16.62 -19.86 10.59
C SER A 248 -15.55 -19.98 11.65
N GLN A 249 -14.67 -20.96 11.48
CA GLN A 249 -13.55 -21.17 12.38
C GLN A 249 -12.37 -20.30 11.93
N ALA A 250 -11.80 -19.53 12.85
CA ALA A 250 -10.58 -18.80 12.59
C ALA A 250 -9.43 -19.78 12.30
N GLY A 251 -8.76 -19.58 11.18
CA GLY A 251 -7.51 -20.27 10.83
C GLY A 251 -6.35 -19.86 11.74
N PRO A 252 -5.13 -20.34 11.45
CA PRO A 252 -3.94 -19.95 12.19
C PRO A 252 -3.60 -18.46 11.97
N MET A 253 -2.90 -17.87 12.93
CA MET A 253 -2.32 -16.53 12.75
C MET A 253 -1.32 -16.55 11.59
N ARG A 254 -1.38 -15.52 10.73
CA ARG A 254 -0.47 -15.35 9.59
C ARG A 254 0.62 -14.32 9.87
N GLY A 255 1.48 -14.13 8.88
CA GLY A 255 2.51 -13.09 8.86
C GLY A 255 3.93 -13.63 9.02
N ARG A 256 4.84 -13.05 8.24
CA ARG A 256 6.24 -13.45 8.18
C ARG A 256 7.16 -12.25 8.34
N THR A 257 8.30 -12.44 9.02
CA THR A 257 9.38 -11.45 9.09
C THR A 257 9.95 -11.19 7.69
N HIS A 258 10.77 -10.15 7.55
CA HIS A 258 11.48 -9.88 6.30
C HIS A 258 12.45 -10.98 5.86
N ARG A 259 12.83 -11.87 6.79
CA ARG A 259 13.62 -13.08 6.52
C ARG A 259 12.76 -14.31 6.20
N GLY A 260 11.44 -14.14 6.18
CA GLY A 260 10.50 -15.21 5.90
C GLY A 260 10.23 -16.13 7.09
N GLU A 261 10.51 -15.74 8.33
CA GLU A 261 10.19 -16.55 9.51
C GLU A 261 8.79 -16.20 10.04
N PRO A 262 8.03 -17.11 10.67
CA PRO A 262 6.76 -16.75 11.30
C PRO A 262 6.93 -15.65 12.35
N LEU A 263 6.02 -14.67 12.37
CA LEU A 263 6.07 -13.60 13.38
C LEU A 263 5.84 -14.15 14.79
N SER A 264 6.73 -13.79 15.71
CA SER A 264 6.52 -14.00 17.15
C SER A 264 5.35 -13.15 17.68
N PRO A 265 4.75 -13.52 18.83
CA PRO A 265 3.72 -12.69 19.47
C PRO A 265 4.19 -11.26 19.77
N ALA A 266 5.47 -11.09 20.13
CA ALA A 266 6.06 -9.78 20.39
C ALA A 266 6.13 -8.92 19.11
N GLN A 267 6.65 -9.46 18.01
CA GLN A 267 6.73 -8.74 16.72
C GLN A 267 5.34 -8.37 16.20
N ARG A 268 4.36 -9.26 16.35
CA ARG A 268 2.97 -8.96 16.01
C ARG A 268 2.41 -7.80 16.84
N SER A 269 2.63 -7.81 18.14
CA SER A 269 2.22 -6.71 19.01
C SER A 269 2.87 -5.39 18.61
N LEU A 270 4.13 -5.41 18.17
CA LEU A 270 4.82 -4.21 17.67
C LEU A 270 4.21 -3.71 16.36
N ALA A 271 3.91 -4.60 15.42
CA ALA A 271 3.24 -4.23 14.16
C ALA A 271 1.84 -3.62 14.40
N GLU A 272 1.06 -4.18 15.34
CA GLU A 272 -0.24 -3.60 15.74
C GLU A 272 -0.11 -2.22 16.38
N ARG A 273 0.92 -2.02 17.20
CA ARG A 273 1.22 -0.72 17.83
C ARG A 273 1.68 0.30 16.79
N LEU A 274 2.53 -0.09 15.83
CA LEU A 274 2.90 0.76 14.70
C LEU A 274 1.65 1.17 13.91
N SER A 275 0.76 0.22 13.60
CA SER A 275 -0.51 0.49 12.91
C SER A 275 -1.35 1.54 13.65
N ALA A 276 -1.48 1.40 14.97
CA ALA A 276 -2.20 2.36 15.81
C ALA A 276 -1.52 3.74 15.81
N ALA A 277 -0.20 3.81 15.90
CA ALA A 277 0.56 5.06 15.83
C ALA A 277 0.39 5.74 14.47
N THR A 278 0.46 4.99 13.36
CA THR A 278 0.20 5.51 12.02
C THR A 278 -1.23 6.05 11.92
N GLN A 279 -2.23 5.31 12.41
CA GLN A 279 -3.63 5.78 12.41
C GLN A 279 -3.80 7.08 13.23
N ALA A 280 -3.16 7.20 14.39
CA ALA A 280 -3.17 8.42 15.20
C ALA A 280 -2.57 9.63 14.44
N MET A 281 -1.52 9.42 13.64
CA MET A 281 -0.98 10.45 12.74
C MET A 281 -2.01 10.89 11.69
N LEU A 282 -2.71 9.94 11.07
CA LEU A 282 -3.76 10.25 10.07
C LEU A 282 -4.92 11.02 10.68
N ASP A 283 -5.23 10.72 11.93
CA ASP A 283 -6.26 11.39 12.71
C ASP A 283 -5.82 12.74 13.27
N ARG A 284 -4.59 13.16 12.94
CA ARG A 284 -3.98 14.42 13.34
C ARG A 284 -3.93 14.57 14.85
N GLU A 285 -3.66 13.47 15.56
CA GLU A 285 -3.31 13.54 16.97
C GLU A 285 -2.07 14.42 17.18
N ALA A 286 -1.92 14.93 18.40
CA ALA A 286 -0.82 15.81 18.73
C ALA A 286 0.53 15.08 18.53
N PRO A 287 1.51 15.67 17.79
CA PRO A 287 2.76 14.99 17.44
C PRO A 287 3.51 14.37 18.62
N HIS A 288 3.56 15.07 19.77
CA HIS A 288 4.20 14.56 20.98
C HIS A 288 3.59 13.25 21.52
N ARG A 289 2.28 12.99 21.30
CA ARG A 289 1.63 11.74 21.72
C ARG A 289 2.03 10.58 20.82
N VAL A 290 2.00 10.80 19.51
CA VAL A 290 2.45 9.81 18.54
C VAL A 290 3.94 9.53 18.73
N ARG A 291 4.75 10.56 18.97
CA ARG A 291 6.18 10.43 19.24
C ARG A 291 6.46 9.53 20.45
N ALA A 292 5.74 9.72 21.56
CA ALA A 292 5.92 8.87 22.74
C ALA A 292 5.69 7.38 22.41
N GLU A 293 4.67 7.06 21.59
CA GLU A 293 4.44 5.69 21.14
C GLU A 293 5.57 5.16 20.24
N LEU A 294 6.11 5.99 19.33
CA LEU A 294 7.26 5.63 18.50
C LEU A 294 8.54 5.46 19.32
N ASP A 295 8.76 6.28 20.36
CA ASP A 295 9.89 6.16 21.28
C ASP A 295 9.83 4.82 22.03
N ASP A 296 8.64 4.41 22.49
CA ASP A 296 8.41 3.12 23.13
C ASP A 296 8.60 1.94 22.15
N LEU A 297 8.21 2.10 20.88
CA LEU A 297 8.49 1.13 19.82
C LEU A 297 10.00 0.99 19.57
N CYS A 298 10.74 2.10 19.51
CA CYS A 298 12.21 2.09 19.41
C CYS A 298 12.89 1.45 20.63
N ALA A 299 12.30 1.54 21.82
CA ALA A 299 12.83 0.86 23.00
C ALA A 299 12.59 -0.65 22.94
N ALA A 300 11.42 -1.06 22.45
CA ALA A 300 11.03 -2.47 22.36
C ALA A 300 11.68 -3.22 21.17
N ALA A 301 12.00 -2.52 20.08
CA ALA A 301 12.71 -3.04 18.92
C ALA A 301 13.85 -2.09 18.51
N PRO A 302 14.97 -2.08 19.27
CA PRO A 302 16.06 -1.12 19.07
C PRO A 302 16.81 -1.29 17.74
N THR A 303 16.66 -2.44 17.08
CA THR A 303 17.28 -2.78 15.79
C THR A 303 16.35 -2.57 14.60
N GLU A 304 15.14 -2.03 14.80
CA GLU A 304 14.19 -1.68 13.73
C GLU A 304 14.48 -0.24 13.25
N PRO A 305 15.06 -0.05 12.04
CA PRO A 305 15.52 1.27 11.59
C PRO A 305 14.39 2.23 11.19
N GLY A 306 13.25 1.72 10.73
CA GLY A 306 12.12 2.55 10.31
C GLY A 306 11.36 3.15 11.49
N PHE A 307 11.28 2.46 12.64
CA PHE A 307 10.76 3.01 13.90
C PHE A 307 11.59 4.22 14.32
N ALA A 308 12.92 4.07 14.33
CA ALA A 308 13.84 5.14 14.66
C ALA A 308 13.72 6.31 13.68
N THR A 309 13.61 6.04 12.38
CA THR A 309 13.41 7.07 11.36
C THR A 309 12.09 7.85 11.57
N ALA A 310 10.99 7.14 11.87
CA ALA A 310 9.70 7.78 12.12
C ALA A 310 9.71 8.63 13.41
N ALA A 311 10.32 8.13 14.49
CA ALA A 311 10.51 8.87 15.74
C ALA A 311 11.35 10.15 15.51
N ALA A 312 12.41 10.06 14.70
CA ALA A 312 13.24 11.20 14.37
C ALA A 312 12.49 12.31 13.62
N ILE A 313 11.63 11.95 12.66
CA ILE A 313 10.82 12.92 11.91
C ILE A 313 9.89 13.67 12.87
N LEU A 314 9.19 12.97 13.77
CA LEU A 314 8.32 13.62 14.75
C LEU A 314 9.11 14.49 15.74
N ALA A 315 10.27 14.02 16.21
CA ALA A 315 11.14 14.81 17.07
C ALA A 315 11.63 16.09 16.37
N ALA A 316 11.97 16.04 15.08
CA ALA A 316 12.37 17.20 14.29
C ALA A 316 11.22 18.21 14.13
N LEU A 317 9.98 17.73 13.94
CA LEU A 317 8.78 18.58 13.86
C LEU A 317 8.48 19.28 15.19
N ASP A 318 8.71 18.60 16.32
CA ASP A 318 8.60 19.18 17.67
C ASP A 318 9.81 20.05 18.07
N GLY A 319 10.79 20.23 17.16
CA GLY A 319 12.01 21.02 17.41
C GLY A 319 13.01 20.36 18.36
N GLN A 320 12.85 19.08 18.68
CA GLN A 320 13.75 18.27 19.51
C GLN A 320 14.90 17.72 18.66
N LEU A 321 15.79 18.61 18.22
CA LEU A 321 16.82 18.27 17.22
C LEU A 321 17.86 17.25 17.70
N ASP A 322 18.22 17.27 18.98
CA ASP A 322 19.19 16.29 19.53
C ASP A 322 18.57 14.90 19.62
N THR A 323 17.31 14.81 20.03
CA THR A 323 16.53 13.57 20.01
C THR A 323 16.38 13.05 18.58
N ALA A 324 16.03 13.91 17.62
CA ALA A 324 15.94 13.54 16.21
C ALA A 324 17.26 12.97 15.67
N ALA A 325 18.39 13.63 15.98
CA ALA A 325 19.70 13.15 15.59
C ALA A 325 20.03 11.78 16.20
N ALA A 326 19.77 11.58 17.49
CA ALA A 326 20.04 10.30 18.16
C ALA A 326 19.24 9.13 17.54
N HIS A 327 17.99 9.35 17.16
CA HIS A 327 17.21 8.34 16.45
C HIS A 327 17.74 8.05 15.04
N LEU A 328 18.19 9.08 14.31
CA LEU A 328 18.77 8.89 12.97
C LEU A 328 20.11 8.18 13.03
N ASP A 329 20.93 8.46 14.04
CA ASP A 329 22.17 7.74 14.30
C ASP A 329 21.88 6.25 14.53
N ARG A 330 20.88 5.93 15.35
CA ARG A 330 20.43 4.55 15.55
C ARG A 330 19.96 3.92 14.23
N ALA A 331 19.10 4.59 13.46
CA ALA A 331 18.59 4.05 12.19
C ALA A 331 19.75 3.72 11.22
N LEU A 332 20.74 4.62 11.12
CA LEU A 332 21.88 4.49 10.20
C LEU A 332 22.89 3.41 10.61
N VAL A 333 22.86 2.94 11.86
CA VAL A 333 23.64 1.76 12.29
C VAL A 333 23.14 0.49 11.61
N TYR A 334 21.82 0.35 11.46
CA TYR A 334 21.18 -0.88 11.00
C TYR A 334 20.78 -0.86 9.51
N GLU A 335 20.45 0.32 8.98
CA GLU A 335 19.95 0.45 7.60
C GLU A 335 21.08 0.42 6.56
N GLY A 336 21.11 -0.64 5.74
CA GLY A 336 22.01 -0.80 4.60
C GLY A 336 21.36 -0.55 3.25
N THR A 337 20.03 -0.53 3.18
CA THR A 337 19.28 -0.41 1.92
C THR A 337 19.46 0.99 1.34
N PRO A 338 19.95 1.17 0.10
CA PRO A 338 20.35 2.49 -0.41
C PRO A 338 19.25 3.56 -0.36
N GLY A 339 18.00 3.22 -0.69
CA GLY A 339 16.87 4.14 -0.64
C GLY A 339 16.60 4.68 0.78
N PRO A 340 16.18 3.83 1.73
CA PRO A 340 15.97 4.23 3.13
C PRO A 340 17.19 4.89 3.78
N ARG A 341 18.41 4.36 3.57
CA ARG A 341 19.64 4.93 4.11
C ARG A 341 19.86 6.36 3.63
N SER A 342 19.73 6.60 2.33
CA SER A 342 19.93 7.93 1.76
C SER A 342 18.90 8.95 2.29
N ARG A 343 17.66 8.51 2.54
CA ARG A 343 16.66 9.38 3.20
C ARG A 343 17.05 9.72 4.64
N ALA A 344 17.50 8.73 5.42
CA ALA A 344 17.93 8.96 6.79
C ALA A 344 19.12 9.94 6.85
N LEU A 345 20.12 9.79 5.96
CA LEU A 345 21.24 10.73 5.83
C LEU A 345 20.76 12.14 5.44
N LEU A 346 19.82 12.25 4.50
CA LEU A 346 19.27 13.54 4.10
C LEU A 346 18.57 14.23 5.28
N ILE A 347 17.72 13.51 6.01
CA ILE A 347 17.02 14.05 7.18
C ILE A 347 18.04 14.46 8.25
N ARG A 348 19.05 13.64 8.52
CA ARG A 348 20.08 13.94 9.53
C ARG A 348 20.89 15.18 9.16
N SER A 349 21.22 15.36 7.88
CA SER A 349 21.89 16.58 7.40
C SER A 349 21.04 17.84 7.62
N ARG A 350 19.71 17.75 7.43
CA ARG A 350 18.78 18.87 7.66
C ARG A 350 18.63 19.19 9.15
N VAL A 351 18.59 18.14 10.00
CA VAL A 351 18.57 18.27 11.47
C VAL A 351 19.87 18.93 11.95
N ALA A 352 21.02 18.52 11.41
CA ALA A 352 22.32 19.09 11.73
C ALA A 352 22.42 20.57 11.35
N ASP A 353 22.01 20.96 10.13
CA ASP A 353 21.93 22.37 9.72
C ASP A 353 21.08 23.21 10.70
N ALA A 354 19.87 22.74 11.02
CA ALA A 354 18.95 23.47 11.89
C ALA A 354 19.40 23.54 13.36
N ALA A 355 20.27 22.61 13.75
CA ALA A 355 20.94 22.60 15.06
C ALA A 355 22.20 23.48 15.09
N GLY A 356 22.64 24.03 13.95
CA GLY A 356 23.88 24.79 13.86
C GLY A 356 25.14 23.92 13.86
N ARG A 357 25.05 22.69 13.34
CA ARG A 357 26.16 21.72 13.20
C ARG A 357 26.51 21.50 11.72
N PRO A 358 27.15 22.49 11.05
CA PRO A 358 27.37 22.44 9.61
C PRO A 358 28.37 21.36 9.18
N ASP A 359 29.30 20.97 10.04
CA ASP A 359 30.29 19.94 9.73
C ASP A 359 29.64 18.55 9.68
N ASP A 360 28.75 18.23 10.63
CA ASP A 360 27.93 17.01 10.62
C ASP A 360 27.06 16.95 9.36
N ALA A 361 26.40 18.06 9.02
CA ALA A 361 25.58 18.15 7.81
C ALA A 361 26.41 17.91 6.54
N ARG A 362 27.65 18.42 6.49
CA ARG A 362 28.56 18.21 5.35
C ARG A 362 29.03 16.77 5.25
N ALA A 363 29.31 16.11 6.38
CA ALA A 363 29.69 14.70 6.41
C ALA A 363 28.58 13.83 5.84
N ASP A 364 27.32 14.06 6.26
CA ASP A 364 26.16 13.32 5.74
C ASP A 364 25.95 13.53 4.24
N ARG A 365 26.10 14.76 3.76
CA ARG A 365 26.02 15.07 2.31
C ARG A 365 27.15 14.43 1.52
N ALA A 366 28.35 14.35 2.08
CA ALA A 366 29.48 13.69 1.44
C ALA A 366 29.24 12.17 1.32
N GLU A 367 28.69 11.53 2.36
CA GLU A 367 28.27 10.12 2.29
C GLU A 367 27.19 9.93 1.22
N LEU A 368 26.16 10.80 1.20
CA LEU A 368 25.12 10.77 0.17
C LEU A 368 25.68 10.90 -1.24
N ALA A 369 26.61 11.83 -1.47
CA ALA A 369 27.23 12.05 -2.77
C ALA A 369 28.03 10.82 -3.24
N ALA A 370 28.59 10.04 -2.31
CA ALA A 370 29.33 8.81 -2.60
C ALA A 370 28.42 7.60 -2.94
N MET A 371 27.13 7.63 -2.57
CA MET A 371 26.19 6.58 -2.93
C MET A 371 25.89 6.63 -4.43
N THR A 372 26.18 5.56 -5.18
CA THR A 372 25.99 5.52 -6.65
C THR A 372 24.67 4.88 -7.07
N ASP A 373 23.95 4.24 -6.14
CA ASP A 373 22.67 3.60 -6.40
C ASP A 373 21.62 4.58 -6.96
N ALA A 374 20.80 4.10 -7.90
CA ALA A 374 19.72 4.87 -8.48
C ALA A 374 18.68 5.28 -7.41
N ALA A 375 18.43 4.41 -6.41
CA ALA A 375 17.51 4.68 -5.32
C ALA A 375 17.92 5.88 -4.44
N ALA A 376 19.21 6.20 -4.38
CA ALA A 376 19.72 7.36 -3.63
C ALA A 376 19.69 8.68 -4.44
N ALA A 377 19.42 8.63 -5.75
CA ALA A 377 19.46 9.82 -6.61
C ALA A 377 18.52 10.96 -6.18
N PRO A 378 17.27 10.70 -5.73
CA PRO A 378 16.41 11.78 -5.24
C PRO A 378 16.97 12.48 -4.01
N ALA A 379 17.52 11.71 -3.05
CA ALA A 379 18.10 12.25 -1.83
C ALA A 379 19.37 13.07 -2.10
N ARG A 380 20.23 12.61 -3.03
CA ARG A 380 21.40 13.38 -3.50
C ARG A 380 20.99 14.72 -4.10
N ALA A 381 20.02 14.71 -5.02
CA ALA A 381 19.55 15.93 -5.67
C ALA A 381 18.91 16.93 -4.68
N GLU A 382 18.28 16.43 -3.60
CA GLU A 382 17.78 17.25 -2.49
C GLU A 382 18.92 17.81 -1.64
N ALA A 383 19.91 16.99 -1.29
CA ALA A 383 21.09 17.42 -0.55
C ALA A 383 21.85 18.56 -1.25
N ASP A 384 22.03 18.48 -2.57
CA ASP A 384 22.68 19.54 -3.40
C ASP A 384 21.90 20.85 -3.40
N ARG A 385 20.57 20.79 -3.23
CA ARG A 385 19.73 22.01 -3.07
C ARG A 385 19.85 22.57 -1.66
N ASP A 386 19.91 21.68 -0.67
CA ASP A 386 19.99 22.04 0.73
C ASP A 386 21.35 22.62 1.11
N GLU A 387 22.44 22.22 0.45
CA GLU A 387 23.74 22.87 0.63
C GLU A 387 23.71 24.34 0.21
N ARG A 388 23.04 24.66 -0.91
CA ARG A 388 22.89 26.04 -1.40
C ARG A 388 21.96 26.89 -0.53
N ARG A 389 21.05 26.23 0.20
CA ARG A 389 20.11 26.87 1.11
C ARG A 389 19.95 25.97 2.32
N PRO A 390 20.77 26.13 3.37
CA PRO A 390 20.72 25.27 4.55
C PRO A 390 19.35 25.28 5.24
N PHE A 391 19.02 24.16 5.88
CA PHE A 391 17.76 24.03 6.61
C PHE A 391 17.77 24.86 7.90
N THR A 392 16.66 25.54 8.17
CA THR A 392 16.43 26.23 9.45
C THR A 392 15.40 25.45 10.25
N ARG A 393 15.32 25.68 11.57
CA ARG A 393 14.25 25.12 12.42
C ARG A 393 12.85 25.35 11.84
N ARG A 394 12.60 26.55 11.31
CA ARG A 394 11.34 26.91 10.65
C ARG A 394 11.06 26.06 9.40
N ARG A 395 12.09 25.75 8.60
CA ARG A 395 11.95 24.89 7.41
C ARG A 395 11.75 23.42 7.78
N LEU A 396 12.40 22.95 8.84
CA LEU A 396 12.17 21.60 9.36
C LEU A 396 10.73 21.40 9.86
N ALA A 397 10.16 22.40 10.54
CA ALA A 397 8.76 22.36 10.98
C ALA A 397 7.74 22.32 9.83
N LEU A 398 8.18 22.53 8.59
CA LEU A 398 7.38 22.39 7.37
C LEU A 398 7.61 21.05 6.66
N LEU A 399 8.38 20.12 7.25
CA LEU A 399 8.43 18.76 6.72
C LEU A 399 7.05 18.11 6.90
N SER A 400 6.54 17.48 5.85
CA SER A 400 5.37 16.62 5.98
C SER A 400 5.84 15.29 6.57
N PRO A 401 5.30 14.81 7.71
CA PRO A 401 5.53 13.43 8.08
C PRO A 401 4.91 12.56 6.98
N ASP A 402 5.74 11.73 6.34
CA ASP A 402 5.34 10.81 5.26
C ASP A 402 4.47 9.64 5.76
N ALA A 403 3.54 9.89 6.69
CA ALA A 403 2.67 8.89 7.32
C ALA A 403 1.80 8.11 6.32
N MET A 404 1.62 8.65 5.10
CA MET A 404 0.91 8.00 3.99
C MET A 404 1.74 7.96 2.71
N LEU A 405 3.04 8.23 2.77
CA LEU A 405 3.82 8.51 1.56
C LEU A 405 3.28 9.77 0.84
N ILE A 406 2.71 10.72 1.59
CA ILE A 406 2.15 11.96 1.08
C ILE A 406 2.97 13.15 1.57
N ASP A 407 3.65 13.80 0.62
CA ASP A 407 4.30 15.09 0.81
C ASP A 407 3.26 16.19 0.59
N LEU A 408 2.80 16.80 1.68
CA LEU A 408 1.79 17.87 1.64
C LEU A 408 2.37 19.23 1.17
N HIS A 409 3.65 19.28 0.80
CA HIS A 409 4.38 20.54 0.59
C HIS A 409 5.09 20.70 -0.76
N ARG A 410 4.79 19.85 -1.76
CA ARG A 410 5.27 20.05 -3.14
C ARG A 410 4.37 20.93 -3.99
#